data_AF-A0A0D8CDH8-F1
#
_entry.id   AF-A0A0D8CDH8-F1
#
_cell.length_a   1.000
_cell.length_b   1.000
_cell.length_c   1.000
_cell.angle_alpha   90.00
_cell.angle_beta   90.00
_cell.angle_gamma   90.00
#
_symmetry.space_group_name_H-M   'P 1'
#
loop_
_entity.id
_entity.type
_entity.pdbx_description
1 polymer ?
#
loop_
_entity_poly.entity_id
_entity_poly.type
_entity_poly.pdbx_seq_one_letter_code
_entity_poly.pdbx_strand_id
1 'polypeptide(L)'
;MRETENTDPIASLRAELLRDLPGDIKRVRNAYRRAAQQAALLREAKDFNTHQAACKAALGHLDGLIKLLRWASEDQGMGEDDGADDGMNTSDLIAKAKEALEGAN
;
A
#
# COMPACT_ATOMS: atom_id res chain seq x y z
N MET A 1 2.64 -9.04 42.80
CA MET A 1 3.33 -9.23 41.52
C MET A 1 2.42 -8.64 40.45
N ARG A 2 2.84 -7.59 39.75
CA ARG A 2 2.11 -7.12 38.56
C ARG A 2 2.71 -7.86 37.38
N GLU A 3 1.94 -8.78 36.81
CA GLU A 3 2.24 -9.35 35.50
C GLU A 3 2.30 -8.18 34.53
N THR A 4 3.50 -7.89 34.01
CA THR A 4 3.64 -7.02 32.86
C THR A 4 3.00 -7.76 31.70
N GLU A 5 1.78 -7.37 31.32
CA GLU A 5 1.16 -7.79 30.08
C GLU A 5 2.19 -7.63 28.97
N ASN A 6 2.67 -8.77 28.46
CA ASN A 6 3.67 -8.82 27.41
C ASN A 6 2.96 -8.50 26.09
N THR A 7 2.57 -7.24 25.92
CA THR A 7 1.88 -6.78 24.72
C THR A 7 2.85 -6.86 23.56
N ASP A 8 2.50 -7.59 22.50
CA ASP A 8 3.29 -7.65 21.28
C ASP A 8 3.51 -6.21 20.76
N PRO A 9 4.78 -5.75 20.68
CA PRO A 9 5.09 -4.39 20.24
C PRO A 9 4.66 -4.14 18.78
N ILE A 10 4.62 -5.18 17.95
CA ILE A 10 4.15 -5.08 16.56
C ILE A 10 2.63 -4.90 16.51
N ALA A 11 1.88 -5.68 17.30
CA ALA A 11 0.44 -5.47 17.45
C ALA A 11 0.09 -4.07 17.96
N SER A 12 0.87 -3.55 18.92
CA SER A 12 0.71 -2.19 19.45
C SER A 12 0.95 -1.14 18.36
N LEU A 13 2.05 -1.27 17.61
CA LEU A 13 2.37 -0.37 16.49
C LEU A 13 1.30 -0.42 15.39
N ARG A 14 0.76 -1.60 15.06
CA ARG A 14 -0.34 -1.73 14.08
C ARG A 14 -1.58 -0.96 14.53
N ALA A 15 -1.96 -1.08 15.80
CA ALA A 15 -3.10 -0.35 16.35
C ALA A 15 -2.91 1.17 16.29
N GLU A 16 -1.70 1.66 16.58
CA GLU A 16 -1.36 3.08 16.43
C GLU A 16 -1.44 3.54 14.97
N LEU A 17 -0.89 2.77 14.03
CA LEU A 17 -0.91 3.10 12.61
C LEU A 17 -2.33 3.10 12.04
N LEU A 18 -3.18 2.14 12.41
CA LEU A 18 -4.60 2.11 12.03
C LEU A 18 -5.35 3.35 12.50
N ARG A 19 -5.01 3.87 13.69
CA ARG A 19 -5.60 5.08 14.25
C ARG A 19 -5.13 6.34 13.52
N ASP A 20 -3.84 6.46 13.25
CA ASP A 20 -3.23 7.74 12.88
C ASP A 20 -3.02 7.92 11.36
N LEU A 21 -2.64 6.86 10.64
CA LEU A 21 -2.33 6.92 9.20
C LEU A 21 -3.48 7.46 8.33
N PRO A 22 -4.78 7.15 8.59
CA PRO A 22 -5.86 7.74 7.80
C PRO A 22 -5.87 9.28 7.85
N GLY A 23 -5.47 9.87 8.98
CA GLY A 23 -5.29 11.31 9.13
C GLY A 23 -4.08 11.84 8.35
N ASP A 24 -2.95 11.15 8.41
CA ASP A 24 -1.72 11.51 7.70
C ASP A 24 -1.87 11.44 6.19
N ILE A 25 -2.52 10.38 5.67
CA ILE A 25 -2.85 10.23 4.25
C ILE A 25 -3.67 11.43 3.77
N LYS A 26 -4.70 11.84 4.54
CA LYS A 26 -5.49 13.04 4.20
C LYS A 26 -4.63 14.30 4.18
N ARG A 27 -3.72 14.47 5.14
CA ARG A 27 -2.80 15.63 5.21
C ARG A 27 -1.87 15.69 4.00
N VAL A 28 -1.18 14.60 3.67
CA VAL A 28 -0.25 14.54 2.53
C VAL A 28 -0.98 14.73 1.21
N ARG A 29 -2.14 14.08 1.02
CA ARG A 29 -2.99 14.28 -0.16
C ARG A 29 -3.37 15.75 -0.35
N ASN A 30 -3.75 16.44 0.73
CA ASN A 30 -4.11 17.86 0.65
C ASN A 30 -2.89 18.74 0.33
N ALA A 31 -1.71 18.42 0.87
CA ALA A 31 -0.48 19.12 0.53
C ALA A 31 -0.11 18.94 -0.95
N TYR A 32 -0.18 17.72 -1.47
CA TYR A 32 0.02 17.43 -2.90
C TYR A 32 -0.96 18.22 -3.77
N ARG A 33 -2.26 18.23 -3.47
CA ARG A 33 -3.26 18.97 -4.26
C ARG A 33 -2.95 20.46 -4.32
N ARG A 34 -2.56 21.07 -3.19
CA ARG A 34 -2.15 22.48 -3.15
C ARG A 34 -0.90 22.74 -3.97
N ALA A 35 0.10 21.87 -3.86
CA ALA A 35 1.31 21.96 -4.67
C ALA A 35 0.94 21.88 -6.16
N ALA A 36 0.26 20.81 -6.60
CA ALA A 36 -0.10 20.61 -8.00
C ALA A 36 -0.86 21.80 -8.62
N GLN A 37 -1.70 22.50 -7.84
CA GLN A 37 -2.39 23.72 -8.29
C GLN A 37 -1.45 24.91 -8.53
N GLN A 38 -0.31 24.98 -7.86
CA GLN A 38 0.68 26.05 -8.02
C GLN A 38 1.48 25.92 -9.33
N ALA A 39 1.45 24.77 -9.99
CA ALA A 39 2.16 24.56 -11.25
C ALA A 39 1.78 25.58 -12.34
N ALA A 40 0.53 26.07 -12.34
CA ALA A 40 0.04 27.07 -13.29
C ALA A 40 0.68 28.46 -13.14
N LEU A 41 1.38 28.72 -12.03
CA LEU A 41 2.02 30.01 -11.72
C LEU A 41 3.51 30.04 -12.06
N LEU A 42 4.09 28.90 -12.45
CA LEU A 42 5.52 28.77 -12.70
C LEU A 42 5.87 29.29 -14.10
N ARG A 43 6.90 30.14 -14.15
CA ARG A 43 7.34 30.80 -15.39
C ARG A 43 8.70 30.32 -15.88
N GLU A 44 9.49 29.75 -14.98
CA GLU A 44 10.85 29.30 -15.27
C GLU A 44 10.96 27.77 -15.26
N ALA A 45 11.76 27.22 -16.16
CA ALA A 45 11.99 25.78 -16.26
C ALA A 45 12.61 25.19 -14.99
N LYS A 46 13.47 25.95 -14.29
CA LYS A 46 14.06 25.54 -13.02
C LYS A 46 12.99 25.36 -11.95
N ASP A 47 12.10 26.33 -11.82
CA ASP A 47 11.00 26.29 -10.86
C ASP A 47 10.04 25.14 -11.15
N PHE A 48 9.78 24.86 -12.43
CA PHE A 48 8.99 23.71 -12.86
C PHE A 48 9.63 22.37 -12.44
N ASN A 49 10.93 22.20 -12.65
CA ASN A 49 11.64 20.97 -12.26
C ASN A 49 11.64 20.78 -10.74
N THR A 50 11.90 21.84 -9.96
CA THR A 50 11.83 21.78 -8.50
C THR A 50 10.41 21.46 -8.02
N HIS A 51 9.41 22.06 -8.65
CA HIS A 51 8.01 21.78 -8.37
C HIS A 51 7.64 20.32 -8.66
N GLN A 52 8.06 19.80 -9.81
CA GLN A 52 7.81 18.41 -10.22
C GLN A 52 8.46 17.42 -9.25
N ALA A 53 9.70 17.69 -8.81
CA ALA A 53 10.39 16.87 -7.82
C ALA A 53 9.64 16.85 -6.48
N ALA A 54 9.14 17.99 -6.02
CA ALA A 54 8.33 18.08 -4.80
C ALA A 54 7.01 17.28 -4.91
N CYS A 55 6.32 17.39 -6.05
CA CYS A 55 5.11 16.61 -6.33
C CYS A 55 5.40 15.11 -6.35
N LYS A 56 6.50 14.68 -6.97
CA LYS A 56 6.90 13.27 -7.00
C LYS A 56 7.20 12.74 -5.59
N ALA A 57 7.90 13.51 -4.77
CA ALA A 57 8.17 13.15 -3.38
C ALA A 57 6.87 13.02 -2.55
N ALA A 58 5.93 13.95 -2.70
CA ALA A 58 4.65 13.90 -2.01
C ALA A 58 3.82 12.67 -2.39
N LEU A 59 3.81 12.30 -3.68
CA LEU A 59 3.15 11.08 -4.15
C LEU A 59 3.84 9.82 -3.63
N GLY A 60 5.17 9.79 -3.59
CA GLY A 60 5.94 8.69 -3.00
C GLY A 60 5.63 8.51 -1.51
N HIS A 61 5.53 9.60 -0.75
CA HIS A 61 5.11 9.55 0.65
C HIS A 61 3.69 9.02 0.80
N LEU A 62 2.76 9.45 -0.06
CA LEU A 62 1.39 8.99 -0.04
C LEU A 62 1.28 7.48 -0.30
N ASP A 63 2.01 6.98 -1.30
CA ASP A 63 2.11 5.55 -1.61
C ASP A 63 2.66 4.74 -0.43
N GLY A 64 3.74 5.23 0.21
CA GLY A 64 4.30 4.59 1.40
C GLY A 64 3.31 4.50 2.58
N LEU A 65 2.57 5.57 2.85
CA LEU A 65 1.55 5.58 3.91
C LEU A 65 0.39 4.62 3.62
N ILE A 66 -0.03 4.51 2.35
CA ILE A 66 -1.08 3.57 1.94
C ILE A 66 -0.62 2.13 2.14
N LYS A 67 0.62 1.81 1.75
CA LYS A 67 1.21 0.48 1.96
C LYS A 67 1.32 0.13 3.44
N LEU A 68 1.76 1.08 4.27
CA LEU A 68 1.81 0.91 5.73
C LEU A 68 0.43 0.68 6.33
N LEU A 69 -0.59 1.43 5.87
CA LEU A 69 -1.96 1.25 6.35
C LEU A 69 -2.52 -0.11 5.94
N ARG A 70 -2.24 -0.57 4.71
CA ARG A 70 -2.62 -1.91 4.24
C ARG A 70 -1.98 -2.98 5.11
N TRP A 71 -0.66 -2.92 5.31
CA TRP A 71 0.06 -3.84 6.20
C TRP A 71 -0.50 -3.85 7.62
N ALA A 72 -0.85 -2.69 8.17
CA ALA A 72 -1.43 -2.60 9.51
C ALA A 72 -2.87 -3.17 9.58
N SER A 73 -3.58 -3.19 8.45
CA SER A 73 -4.95 -3.71 8.32
C SER A 73 -5.00 -5.22 8.04
N GLU A 74 -3.90 -5.81 7.60
CA GLU A 74 -3.78 -7.26 7.40
C GLU A 74 -3.74 -7.94 8.79
N ASP A 75 -4.89 -8.49 9.17
CA ASP A 75 -5.10 -9.27 10.40
C ASP A 75 -4.09 -10.43 10.50
N GLN A 76 -3.71 -10.82 11.72
CA GLN A 76 -2.78 -11.94 12.00
C GLN A 76 -3.42 -13.31 11.72
N GLY A 77 -4.03 -13.49 10.54
CA GLY A 77 -4.81 -14.69 10.19
C GLY A 77 -4.77 -15.12 8.72
N MET A 78 -4.05 -14.42 7.85
CA MET A 78 -3.80 -14.87 6.47
C MET A 78 -2.31 -14.70 6.19
N GLY A 79 -1.56 -15.78 6.40
CA GLY A 79 -0.24 -15.89 5.80
C GLY A 79 -0.37 -15.84 4.28
N GLU A 80 0.61 -15.20 3.65
CA GLU A 80 0.93 -15.26 2.22
C GLU A 80 -0.22 -14.93 1.26
N ASP A 81 -0.21 -13.72 0.72
CA ASP A 81 -0.21 -13.61 -0.74
C ASP A 81 0.63 -12.40 -1.15
N ASP A 82 1.90 -12.72 -1.41
CA ASP A 82 2.87 -11.85 -2.04
C ASP A 82 2.45 -11.64 -3.49
N GLY A 83 2.17 -10.40 -3.86
CA GLY A 83 2.14 -10.01 -5.27
C GLY A 83 0.83 -10.28 -5.99
N ALA A 84 0.47 -9.30 -6.81
CA ALA A 84 -0.51 -9.49 -7.85
C ALA A 84 -0.04 -10.60 -8.82
N ASP A 85 -0.71 -11.75 -8.80
CA ASP A 85 -0.88 -12.58 -9.99
C ASP A 85 -2.37 -12.84 -10.20
N ASP A 86 -2.96 -11.97 -11.02
CA ASP A 86 -4.23 -12.22 -11.71
C ASP A 86 -3.99 -13.35 -12.71
N GLY A 87 -3.94 -14.58 -12.19
CA GLY A 87 -3.55 -15.75 -12.94
C GLY A 87 -4.01 -16.99 -12.21
N MET A 88 -5.03 -17.65 -12.75
CA MET A 88 -5.43 -19.01 -12.39
C MET A 88 -4.19 -19.84 -12.01
N ASN A 89 -4.12 -20.30 -10.75
CA ASN A 89 -2.94 -21.02 -10.24
C ASN A 89 -2.56 -22.11 -11.24
N THR A 90 -1.27 -22.21 -11.62
CA THR A 90 -0.78 -23.16 -12.62
C THR A 90 -1.21 -24.61 -12.30
N SER A 91 -1.35 -24.91 -11.01
CA SER A 91 -1.92 -26.15 -10.49
C SER A 91 -3.36 -26.40 -10.94
N ASP A 92 -4.22 -25.38 -10.96
CA ASP A 92 -5.62 -25.47 -11.40
C ASP A 92 -5.71 -25.72 -12.91
N LEU A 93 -4.83 -25.08 -13.69
CA LEU A 93 -4.71 -25.31 -15.14
C LEU A 93 -4.25 -26.74 -15.44
N ILE A 94 -3.28 -27.26 -14.68
CA ILE A 94 -2.78 -28.63 -14.83
C ILE A 94 -3.87 -29.64 -14.44
N ALA A 95 -4.62 -29.40 -13.35
CA ALA A 95 -5.72 -30.27 -12.94
C ALA A 95 -6.80 -30.34 -14.02
N LYS A 96 -7.22 -29.19 -14.56
CA LYS A 96 -8.22 -29.11 -15.63
C LYS A 96 -7.77 -29.77 -16.93
N ALA A 97 -6.48 -29.65 -17.27
CA ALA A 97 -5.92 -30.31 -18.45
C ALA A 97 -5.89 -31.84 -18.30
N LYS A 98 -5.61 -32.36 -17.11
CA LYS A 98 -5.66 -33.81 -16.83
C LYS A 98 -7.09 -34.35 -16.92
N GLU A 99 -8.04 -33.66 -16.32
CA GLU A 99 -9.45 -34.07 -16.30
C GLU A 99 -10.04 -34.11 -17.73
N ALA A 100 -9.67 -33.14 -18.58
CA ALA A 100 -10.07 -33.12 -19.98
C ALA A 100 -9.48 -34.27 -20.82
N LEU A 101 -8.30 -34.79 -20.47
CA LEU A 101 -7.68 -35.95 -21.12
C LEU A 101 -8.30 -37.27 -20.65
N GLU A 102 -8.70 -37.36 -19.39
CA GLU A 102 -9.34 -38.56 -18.83
C GLU A 102 -10.82 -38.69 -19.25
N GLY A 103 -11.51 -37.58 -19.49
CA GLY A 103 -12.89 -37.58 -20.01
C GLY A 103 -13.01 -37.78 -21.53
N ALA A 104 -11.91 -37.86 -22.27
CA ALA A 104 -11.87 -37.98 -23.73
C ALA A 104 -11.54 -39.41 -24.21
N ASN A 105 -11.61 -40.42 -23.33
CA ASN A 105 -11.32 -41.81 -23.64
C ASN A 105 -12.53 -42.73 -23.37
#